data_AF-W6SC63-F1
#
_entry.id   AF-W6SC63-F1
#
_cell.length_a   1.000
_cell.length_b   1.000
_cell.length_c   1.000
_cell.angle_alpha   90.00
_cell.angle_beta   90.00
_cell.angle_gamma   90.00
#
_symmetry.space_group_name_H-M   'P 1'
#
loop_
_entity.id
_entity.type
_entity.pdbx_description
1 polymer ?
#
loop_
_entity_poly.entity_id
_entity_poly.type
_entity_poly.pdbx_seq_one_letter_code
_entity_poly.pdbx_strand_id
1 'polypeptide(L)'
;MQEKKINKKYILIATVIIATICIVSTTVMMSLNKKNKYHSYINRADSALNKNRYDEAINLYKKAKEFSKEDALIDNSIKLANIMKEQAEEEEKKAKEAREQQIKQREEERIAYQKQLEEQEKKKAEAEKNQKSEVNNKEEESSEEKGSITKGVEKFFKSLFGK
;
A
#
# COMPACT_ATOMS: atom_id res chain seq x y z
N MET A 1 17.47 62.78 67.11
CA MET A 1 17.52 61.77 66.03
C MET A 1 18.84 61.95 65.30
N GLN A 2 19.71 60.93 65.25
CA GLN A 2 20.96 61.01 64.50
C GLN A 2 20.74 60.46 63.09
N GLU A 3 20.88 61.30 62.06
CA GLU A 3 20.87 60.86 60.67
C GLU A 3 22.12 60.03 60.38
N LYS A 4 21.95 58.72 60.12
CA LYS A 4 23.03 57.87 59.62
C LYS A 4 23.40 58.31 58.20
N LYS A 5 24.54 58.99 58.06
CA LYS A 5 25.14 59.28 56.74
C LYS A 5 25.63 57.97 56.12
N ILE A 6 24.82 57.38 55.24
CA ILE A 6 25.23 56.23 54.43
C ILE A 6 26.34 56.69 53.47
N ASN A 7 27.47 55.98 53.49
CA ASN A 7 28.62 56.33 52.67
C ASN A 7 28.34 55.94 51.21
N LYS A 8 28.33 56.95 50.33
CA LYS A 8 28.05 56.84 48.88
C LYS A 8 28.87 55.75 48.18
N LYS A 9 30.08 55.43 48.68
CA LYS A 9 30.92 54.35 48.15
C LYS A 9 30.25 52.97 48.28
N TYR A 10 29.55 52.69 49.38
CA TYR A 10 28.84 51.42 49.57
C TYR A 10 27.61 51.31 48.66
N ILE A 11 26.90 52.41 48.44
CA ILE A 11 25.78 52.45 47.50
C ILE A 11 26.29 52.12 46.09
N LEU A 12 27.40 52.72 45.66
CA LEU A 12 28.02 52.43 44.36
C LEU A 12 28.41 50.95 44.23
N ILE A 13 29.12 50.39 45.22
CA ILE A 13 29.54 48.99 45.21
C ILE A 13 28.33 48.05 45.15
N ALA A 14 27.29 48.31 45.94
CA ALA A 14 26.08 47.49 45.96
C ALA A 14 25.37 47.50 44.59
N THR A 15 25.24 48.67 43.94
CA THR A 15 24.61 48.75 42.61
C THR A 15 25.36 47.97 41.54
N VAL A 16 26.71 47.99 41.56
CA VAL A 16 27.53 47.23 40.62
C VAL A 16 27.35 45.73 40.84
N ILE A 17 27.35 45.27 42.10
CA ILE A 17 27.13 43.85 42.43
C ILE A 17 25.74 43.38 41.99
N ILE A 18 24.70 44.18 42.23
CA ILE A 18 23.34 43.83 41.81
C ILE A 18 23.25 43.75 40.29
N ALA A 19 23.83 44.72 39.57
CA ALA A 19 23.82 44.74 38.10
C ALA A 19 24.53 43.52 37.50
N THR A 20 25.69 43.12 38.04
CA THR A 20 26.42 41.94 37.53
C THR A 20 25.65 40.65 37.80
N ILE A 21 25.04 40.48 38.99
CA ILE A 21 24.17 39.34 39.29
C ILE A 21 22.99 39.27 38.32
N CYS A 22 22.34 40.40 38.02
CA CYS A 22 21.25 40.45 37.04
C CYS A 22 21.70 40.01 35.63
N ILE A 23 22.87 40.46 35.16
CA ILE A 23 23.39 40.08 33.84
C ILE A 23 23.75 38.58 33.79
N VAL A 24 24.40 38.05 34.83
CA VAL A 24 24.74 36.62 34.88
C VAL A 24 23.47 35.76 34.95
N SER A 25 22.50 36.14 35.78
CA SER A 25 21.23 35.40 35.93
C SER A 25 20.43 35.33 34.62
N THR A 26 20.35 36.43 33.88
CA THR A 26 19.64 36.47 32.58
C THR A 26 20.37 35.64 31.52
N THR A 27 21.70 35.67 31.50
CA THR A 27 22.52 34.87 30.57
C THR A 27 22.37 33.36 30.80
N VAL A 28 22.36 32.94 32.07
CA VAL A 28 22.11 31.53 32.45
C VAL A 28 20.69 31.10 32.06
N MET A 29 19.68 31.93 32.34
CA MET A 29 18.29 31.63 32.02
C MET A 29 18.05 31.47 30.50
N MET A 30 18.65 32.33 29.68
CA MET A 30 18.56 32.20 28.21
C MET A 30 19.24 30.93 27.70
N SER A 31 20.38 30.55 28.29
CA SER A 31 21.13 29.34 27.91
C SER A 31 20.38 28.05 28.27
N LEU A 32 19.73 28.02 29.45
CA LEU A 32 18.90 26.88 29.88
C LEU A 32 17.68 26.70 28.98
N ASN A 33 17.01 27.79 28.60
CA ASN A 33 15.83 27.72 27.72
C ASN A 33 16.18 27.15 26.33
N LYS A 34 17.34 27.52 25.76
CA LYS A 34 17.83 26.96 24.49
C LYS A 34 18.08 25.46 24.58
N LYS A 35 18.73 24.99 25.65
CA LYS A 35 18.97 23.55 25.89
C LYS A 35 17.67 22.77 26.06
N ASN A 36 16.69 23.32 26.77
CA ASN A 36 15.39 22.66 26.95
C ASN A 36 14.64 22.51 25.62
N LYS A 37 14.62 23.56 24.79
CA LYS A 37 14.01 23.49 23.44
C LYS A 37 14.74 22.49 22.56
N TYR A 38 16.07 22.49 22.59
CA TYR A 38 16.92 21.54 21.89
C TYR A 38 16.53 20.08 22.20
N HIS A 39 16.54 19.70 23.49
CA HIS A 39 16.17 18.35 23.90
C HIS A 39 14.70 18.02 23.60
N SER A 40 13.79 18.99 23.71
CA SER A 40 12.39 18.79 23.35
C SER A 40 12.22 18.44 21.87
N TYR A 41 12.95 19.11 20.96
CA TYR A 41 12.91 18.78 19.54
C TYR A 41 13.48 17.39 19.23
N ILE A 42 14.59 17.01 19.88
CA ILE A 42 15.18 15.66 19.75
C ILE A 42 14.19 14.59 20.18
N ASN A 43 13.62 14.70 21.39
CA ASN A 43 12.70 13.69 21.91
C ASN A 43 11.47 13.52 21.01
N ARG A 44 10.99 14.62 20.42
CA ARG A 44 9.89 14.57 19.44
C ARG A 44 10.34 13.92 18.12
N ALA A 45 11.55 14.22 17.65
CA ALA A 45 12.11 13.61 16.45
C ALA A 45 12.28 12.09 16.61
N ASP A 46 12.84 11.64 17.73
CA ASP A 46 13.00 10.23 18.06
C ASP A 46 11.64 9.52 18.12
N SER A 47 10.62 10.17 18.72
CA SER A 47 9.25 9.64 18.75
C SER A 47 8.63 9.52 17.35
N ALA A 48 8.89 10.49 16.47
CA ALA A 48 8.43 10.45 15.08
C ALA A 48 9.13 9.35 14.28
N LEU A 49 10.44 9.17 14.49
CA LEU A 49 11.26 8.15 13.84
C LEU A 49 10.79 6.74 14.24
N ASN A 50 10.51 6.51 15.53
CA ASN A 50 9.94 5.25 16.04
C ASN A 50 8.54 4.94 15.48
N LYS A 51 7.84 5.96 14.97
CA LYS A 51 6.52 5.82 14.30
C LYS A 51 6.64 5.76 12.77
N ASN A 52 7.86 5.58 12.24
CA ASN A 52 8.18 5.58 10.81
C ASN A 52 7.77 6.88 10.08
N ARG A 53 7.64 8.00 10.80
CA ARG A 53 7.33 9.31 10.21
C ARG A 53 8.64 10.04 9.91
N TYR A 54 9.39 9.52 8.95
CA TYR A 54 10.76 9.95 8.71
C TYR A 54 10.89 11.43 8.35
N ASP A 55 9.99 11.97 7.51
CA ASP A 55 9.99 13.39 7.15
C ASP A 55 9.72 14.32 8.34
N GLU A 56 8.82 13.91 9.24
CA GLU A 56 8.55 14.65 10.48
C GLU A 56 9.78 14.64 11.38
N ALA A 57 10.41 13.48 11.55
CA ALA A 57 11.65 13.33 12.33
C ALA A 57 12.79 14.19 11.79
N ILE A 58 13.04 14.15 10.48
CA ILE A 58 14.08 14.96 9.82
C ILE A 58 13.85 16.46 10.06
N ASN A 59 12.61 16.93 9.91
CA ASN A 59 12.28 18.34 10.14
C ASN A 59 12.46 18.75 11.61
N LEU A 60 12.14 17.86 12.56
CA LEU A 60 12.36 18.11 13.98
C LEU A 60 13.84 18.14 14.36
N TYR A 61 14.66 17.24 13.80
CA TYR A 61 16.12 17.29 13.99
C TYR A 61 16.73 18.55 13.37
N LYS A 62 16.27 19.00 12.19
CA LYS A 62 16.69 20.28 11.59
C LYS A 62 16.38 21.47 12.51
N LYS A 63 15.20 21.49 13.15
CA LYS A 63 14.86 22.50 14.15
C LYS A 63 15.75 22.40 15.39
N ALA A 64 16.11 21.21 15.85
CA ALA A 64 17.07 21.05 16.94
C ALA A 64 18.45 21.63 16.56
N LYS A 65 18.91 21.41 15.32
CA LYS A 65 20.19 21.96 14.80
C LYS A 65 20.26 23.49 14.84
N GLU A 66 19.13 24.20 14.76
CA GLU A 66 19.08 25.66 14.90
C GLU A 66 19.54 26.15 16.29
N PHE A 67 19.38 25.33 17.33
CA PHE A 67 19.79 25.65 18.71
C PHE A 67 21.22 25.22 19.04
N SER A 68 21.74 24.20 18.36
CA SER A 68 23.12 23.71 18.50
C SER A 68 23.70 23.36 17.12
N LYS A 69 24.38 24.33 16.51
CA LYS A 69 24.95 24.17 15.15
C LYS A 69 26.14 23.22 15.09
N GLU A 70 26.79 22.99 16.22
CA GLU A 70 28.02 22.20 16.33
C GLU A 70 27.77 20.76 16.79
N ASP A 71 26.50 20.39 17.03
CA ASP A 71 26.20 19.03 17.47
C ASP A 71 26.20 18.04 16.30
N ALA A 72 27.34 17.38 16.10
CA ALA A 72 27.53 16.34 15.10
C ALA A 72 26.56 15.15 15.29
N LEU A 73 26.00 14.95 16.49
CA LEU A 73 25.02 13.90 16.74
C LEU A 73 23.74 14.14 15.94
N ILE A 74 23.31 15.40 15.80
CA ILE A 74 22.10 15.75 15.05
C ILE A 74 22.25 15.48 13.57
N ASP A 75 23.44 15.73 13.02
CA ASP A 75 23.73 15.42 11.62
C ASP A 75 23.72 13.92 11.36
N ASN A 76 24.25 13.13 12.30
CA ASN A 76 24.15 11.67 12.25
C ASN A 76 22.69 11.20 12.35
N SER A 77 21.87 11.79 13.23
CA SER A 77 20.45 11.45 13.36
C SER A 77 19.64 11.80 12.10
N ILE A 78 19.90 12.97 11.48
CA ILE A 78 19.27 13.34 10.19
C ILE A 78 19.69 12.35 9.10
N LYS A 79 20.98 12.01 9.03
CA LYS A 79 21.48 11.04 8.04
C LYS A 79 20.83 9.67 8.22
N LEU A 80 20.75 9.19 9.46
CA LEU A 80 20.09 7.92 9.78
C LEU A 80 18.61 7.93 9.38
N ALA A 81 17.88 9.00 9.72
CA ALA A 81 16.48 9.14 9.36
C ALA A 81 16.24 9.13 7.83
N ASN A 82 17.16 9.73 7.04
CA ASN A 82 17.09 9.67 5.58
C ASN A 82 17.34 8.26 5.03
N ILE A 83 18.33 7.54 5.59
CA ILE A 83 18.60 6.14 5.19
C ILE A 83 17.38 5.27 5.47
N MET A 84 16.78 5.40 6.64
CA MET A 84 15.58 4.64 7.00
C MET A 84 14.38 4.99 6.09
N LYS A 85 14.25 6.26 5.71
CA LYS A 85 13.24 6.69 4.74
C LYS A 85 13.44 6.02 3.39
N GLU A 86 14.66 6.06 2.85
CA GLU A 86 15.00 5.46 1.56
C GLU A 86 14.76 3.94 1.55
N GLN A 87 15.13 3.24 2.62
CA GLN A 87 14.86 1.81 2.78
C GLN A 87 13.36 1.51 2.78
N ALA A 88 12.56 2.29 3.53
CA ALA A 88 11.12 2.10 3.58
C ALA A 88 10.45 2.35 2.21
N GLU A 89 10.90 3.37 1.47
CA GLU A 89 10.41 3.65 0.11
C GLU A 89 10.80 2.54 -0.87
N GLU A 90 12.00 1.98 -0.76
CA GLU A 90 12.44 0.86 -1.59
C GLU A 90 11.63 -0.41 -1.31
N GLU A 91 11.36 -0.71 -0.04
CA GLU A 91 10.51 -1.83 0.38
C GLU A 91 9.07 -1.66 -0.11
N GLU A 92 8.50 -0.47 0.00
CA GLU A 92 7.17 -0.17 -0.51
C GLU A 92 7.10 -0.35 -2.04
N LYS A 93 8.13 0.13 -2.75
CA LYS A 93 8.23 -0.05 -4.20
C LYS A 93 8.28 -1.52 -4.59
N LYS A 94 9.13 -2.32 -3.94
CA LYS A 94 9.21 -3.78 -4.17
C LYS A 94 7.89 -4.47 -3.87
N ALA A 95 7.23 -4.09 -2.77
CA ALA A 95 5.92 -4.64 -2.42
C ALA A 95 4.84 -4.29 -3.46
N LYS A 96 4.88 -3.07 -4.01
CA LYS A 96 3.96 -2.63 -5.07
C LYS A 96 4.20 -3.40 -6.37
N GLU A 97 5.46 -3.54 -6.78
CA GLU A 97 5.84 -4.33 -7.97
C GLU A 97 5.44 -5.80 -7.84
N ALA A 98 5.68 -6.41 -6.67
CA ALA A 98 5.26 -7.78 -6.40
C ALA A 98 3.73 -7.94 -6.45
N ARG A 99 2.96 -6.98 -5.90
CA ARG A 99 1.49 -6.98 -6.00
C ARG A 99 1.03 -6.84 -7.45
N GLU A 100 1.66 -5.99 -8.24
CA GLU A 100 1.33 -5.81 -9.65
C GLU A 100 1.60 -7.10 -10.46
N GLN A 101 2.71 -7.77 -10.20
CA GLN A 101 3.01 -9.07 -10.81
C GLN A 101 1.99 -10.15 -10.44
N GLN A 102 1.58 -10.20 -9.16
CA GLN A 102 0.52 -11.13 -8.73
C GLN A 102 -0.82 -10.83 -9.41
N ILE A 103 -1.16 -9.55 -9.61
CA ILE A 103 -2.38 -9.17 -10.33
C ILE A 103 -2.30 -9.65 -11.78
N LYS A 104 -1.19 -9.38 -12.48
CA LYS A 104 -0.98 -9.83 -13.87
C LYS A 104 -1.10 -11.36 -14.00
N GLN A 105 -0.47 -12.11 -13.09
CA GLN A 105 -0.57 -13.57 -13.07
C GLN A 105 -2.02 -14.05 -12.88
N ARG A 106 -2.76 -13.46 -11.93
CA ARG A 106 -4.18 -13.80 -11.72
C ARG A 106 -5.05 -13.44 -12.94
N GLU A 107 -4.73 -12.37 -13.64
CA GLU A 107 -5.44 -11.98 -14.86
C GLU A 107 -5.17 -12.96 -16.01
N GLU A 108 -3.92 -13.38 -16.18
CA GLU A 108 -3.54 -14.41 -17.15
C GLU A 108 -4.23 -15.75 -16.85
N GLU A 109 -4.24 -16.18 -15.58
CA GLU A 109 -4.97 -17.37 -15.14
C GLU A 109 -6.47 -17.27 -15.41
N ARG A 110 -7.08 -16.11 -15.13
CA ARG A 110 -8.50 -15.84 -15.42
C ARG A 110 -8.81 -15.94 -16.91
N ILE A 111 -7.95 -15.36 -17.74
CA ILE A 111 -8.09 -15.41 -19.21
C ILE A 111 -7.94 -16.85 -19.71
N ALA A 112 -6.94 -17.58 -19.22
CA ALA A 112 -6.72 -18.98 -19.58
C ALA A 112 -7.93 -19.85 -19.21
N TYR A 113 -8.48 -19.65 -18.00
CA TYR A 113 -9.68 -20.34 -17.55
C TYR A 113 -10.89 -20.03 -18.42
N GLN A 114 -11.11 -18.75 -18.74
CA GLN A 114 -12.22 -18.33 -19.61
C GLN A 114 -12.13 -19.00 -20.99
N LYS A 115 -10.93 -19.04 -21.58
CA LYS A 115 -10.68 -19.69 -22.87
C LYS A 115 -10.97 -21.19 -22.83
N GLN A 116 -10.61 -21.87 -21.73
CA GLN A 116 -10.93 -23.29 -21.55
C GLN A 116 -12.43 -23.52 -21.47
N LEU A 117 -13.17 -22.64 -20.78
CA LEU A 117 -14.61 -22.73 -20.67
C LEU A 117 -15.28 -22.59 -22.05
N GLU A 118 -14.87 -21.61 -22.84
CA GLU A 118 -15.35 -21.40 -24.21
C GLU A 118 -15.05 -22.61 -25.12
N GLU A 119 -13.89 -23.24 -24.97
CA GLU A 119 -13.54 -24.45 -25.72
C GLU A 119 -14.41 -25.65 -25.34
N GLN A 120 -14.71 -25.82 -24.04
CA GLN A 120 -15.61 -26.86 -23.56
C GLN A 120 -17.04 -26.66 -24.08
N GLU A 121 -17.53 -25.42 -24.09
CA GLU A 121 -18.85 -25.09 -24.63
C GLU A 121 -18.93 -25.38 -26.14
N LYS A 122 -17.89 -25.03 -26.91
CA LYS A 122 -17.81 -25.38 -28.34
C LYS A 122 -17.85 -26.88 -28.58
N LYS A 123 -17.06 -27.66 -27.84
CA LYS A 123 -17.06 -29.13 -27.95
C LYS A 123 -18.42 -29.75 -27.60
N LYS A 124 -19.08 -29.24 -26.55
CA LYS A 124 -20.44 -29.68 -26.20
C LYS A 124 -21.45 -29.35 -27.30
N ALA A 125 -21.41 -28.13 -27.84
CA ALA A 125 -22.28 -27.73 -28.94
C ALA A 125 -22.06 -28.56 -30.21
N GLU A 126 -20.81 -28.92 -30.54
CA GLU A 126 -20.49 -29.82 -31.65
C GLU A 126 -21.02 -31.24 -31.40
N ALA A 127 -20.85 -31.77 -30.19
CA ALA A 127 -21.39 -33.09 -29.82
C ALA A 127 -22.93 -33.12 -29.92
N GLU A 128 -23.62 -32.07 -29.46
CA GLU A 128 -25.08 -31.95 -29.58
C GLU A 128 -25.56 -31.87 -31.03
N LYS A 129 -24.81 -31.18 -31.92
CA LYS A 129 -25.12 -31.14 -33.36
C LYS A 129 -24.98 -32.53 -33.99
N ASN A 130 -23.91 -33.25 -33.67
CA ASN A 130 -23.66 -34.59 -34.21
C ASN A 130 -24.73 -35.60 -33.74
N GLN A 131 -25.14 -35.55 -32.46
CA GLN A 131 -26.22 -36.40 -31.94
C GLN A 131 -27.55 -36.14 -32.66
N LYS A 132 -27.90 -34.88 -32.93
CA LYS A 132 -29.14 -34.54 -33.66
C LYS A 132 -29.12 -35.07 -35.10
N SER A 133 -27.99 -35.01 -35.80
CA SER A 133 -27.89 -35.60 -37.15
C SER A 133 -28.02 -37.13 -37.15
N GLU A 134 -27.51 -37.83 -36.13
CA GLU A 134 -27.67 -39.28 -36.02
C GLU A 134 -29.12 -39.71 -35.75
N VAL A 135 -29.87 -38.93 -34.95
CA VAL A 135 -31.30 -39.19 -34.68
C VAL A 135 -32.13 -39.01 -35.96
N ASN A 136 -31.90 -37.92 -36.71
CA ASN A 136 -32.62 -37.66 -37.95
C ASN A 136 -32.40 -38.74 -39.01
N ASN A 137 -31.15 -39.22 -39.19
CA ASN A 137 -30.84 -40.27 -40.16
C ASN A 137 -31.52 -41.61 -39.81
N LYS A 138 -31.61 -41.95 -38.51
CA LYS A 138 -32.32 -43.18 -38.07
C LYS A 138 -33.83 -43.08 -38.25
N GLU A 139 -34.42 -41.88 -38.13
CA GLU A 139 -35.83 -41.67 -38.40
C GLU A 139 -36.15 -41.84 -39.90
N GLU A 140 -35.28 -41.33 -40.78
CA GLU A 140 -35.39 -41.53 -42.24
C GLU A 140 -35.27 -43.01 -42.64
N GLU A 141 -34.28 -43.76 -42.12
CA GLU A 141 -34.14 -45.20 -42.38
C GLU A 141 -35.37 -46.01 -41.88
N SER A 142 -35.93 -45.67 -40.71
CA SER A 142 -37.14 -46.34 -40.22
C SER A 142 -38.39 -46.01 -41.05
N SER A 143 -38.41 -44.85 -41.71
CA SER A 143 -39.51 -44.43 -42.58
C SER A 143 -39.46 -45.12 -43.94
N GLU A 144 -38.27 -45.36 -44.50
CA GLU A 144 -38.09 -46.13 -45.73
C GLU A 144 -38.40 -47.63 -45.54
N GLU A 145 -38.01 -48.21 -44.40
CA GLU A 145 -38.32 -49.60 -44.08
C GLU A 145 -39.84 -49.82 -43.92
N LYS A 146 -40.55 -48.89 -43.27
CA LYS A 146 -42.02 -48.91 -43.19
C LYS A 146 -42.68 -48.71 -44.57
N GLY A 147 -42.09 -47.91 -45.45
CA GLY A 147 -42.57 -47.74 -46.83
C GLY A 147 -42.39 -48.99 -47.70
N SER A 148 -41.32 -49.76 -47.48
CA SER A 148 -41.07 -51.05 -48.14
C SER A 148 -42.06 -52.13 -47.67
N ILE A 149 -42.28 -52.23 -46.35
CA ILE A 149 -43.21 -53.22 -45.77
C ILE A 149 -44.64 -52.94 -46.26
N THR A 150 -45.10 -51.69 -46.27
CA THR A 150 -46.45 -51.34 -46.73
C THR A 150 -46.68 -51.67 -48.20
N LYS A 151 -45.71 -51.37 -49.09
CA LYS A 151 -45.77 -51.77 -50.50
C LYS A 151 -45.75 -53.29 -50.70
N GLY A 152 -44.97 -54.02 -49.90
CA GLY A 152 -44.96 -55.49 -49.90
C GLY A 152 -46.31 -56.08 -49.49
N VAL A 153 -46.92 -55.54 -48.43
CA VAL A 153 -48.23 -55.96 -47.92
C VAL A 153 -49.34 -55.64 -48.93
N GLU A 154 -49.35 -54.46 -49.55
CA GLU A 154 -50.30 -54.11 -50.62
C GLU A 154 -50.20 -55.06 -51.82
N LYS A 155 -48.98 -55.35 -52.29
CA LYS A 155 -48.74 -56.24 -53.43
C LYS A 155 -49.20 -57.67 -53.12
N PHE A 156 -48.96 -58.14 -51.90
CA PHE A 156 -49.43 -59.44 -51.42
C PHE A 156 -50.97 -59.50 -51.33
N PHE A 157 -51.61 -58.48 -50.74
CA PHE A 157 -53.08 -58.40 -50.68
C PHE A 157 -53.72 -58.35 -52.06
N LYS A 158 -53.14 -57.57 -53.00
CA LYS A 158 -53.62 -57.50 -54.38
C LYS A 158 -53.48 -58.83 -55.13
N SER A 159 -52.45 -59.62 -54.83
CA SER A 159 -52.29 -60.99 -55.35
C SER A 159 -53.31 -61.98 -54.79
N LEU A 160 -53.77 -61.80 -53.54
CA LEU A 160 -54.71 -62.71 -52.88
C LEU A 160 -56.17 -62.40 -53.20
N PHE A 161 -56.49 -61.12 -53.42
CA PHE A 161 -57.88 -60.65 -53.53
C PHE A 161 -58.21 -59.91 -54.83
N GLY A 162 -57.24 -59.70 -55.73
CA GLY A 162 -57.48 -59.11 -57.04
C GLY A 162 -58.04 -60.13 -58.04
N LYS A 163 -59.34 -60.07 -58.27
CA LYS A 163 -60.03 -60.61 -59.46
C LYS A 163 -60.56 -59.46 -60.30
#